data_AF-A0A917AP89-F1
#
_entry.id   AF-A0A917AP89-F1
#
_cell.length_a   1.000
_cell.length_b   1.000
_cell.length_c   1.000
_cell.angle_alpha   90.00
_cell.angle_beta   90.00
_cell.angle_gamma   90.00
#
_symmetry.space_group_name_H-M   'P 1'
#
loop_
_entity.id
_entity.type
_entity.pdbx_description
1 polymer ?
#
loop_
_entity_poly.entity_id
_entity_poly.type
_entity_poly.pdbx_seq_one_letter_code
_entity_poly.pdbx_strand_id
1 'polypeptide(L)'
;MSFTGVVVDRVVLSIDHGSGYVSSFEPVSSELEIGDAVGAGEVIAQLESYEDGSGHCDQPCLHWGVRHHGEYINPLLMIGALEPSVLLPLNGGE
;
A
#
# COMPACT_ATOMS: atom_id res chain seq x y z
N MET A 1 2.68 13.74 -4.87
CA MET A 1 1.63 12.77 -5.23
C MET A 1 1.78 12.42 -6.70
N SER A 2 1.85 11.13 -7.06
CA SER A 2 2.08 10.69 -8.46
C SER A 2 0.89 10.01 -9.14
N PHE A 3 -0.05 9.42 -8.38
CA PHE A 3 -1.27 8.83 -8.93
C PHE A 3 -2.39 8.78 -7.89
N THR A 4 -3.63 9.04 -8.30
CA THR A 4 -4.87 8.67 -7.59
C THR A 4 -5.89 8.25 -8.63
N GLY A 5 -6.67 7.21 -8.35
CA GLY A 5 -7.76 6.81 -9.22
C GLY A 5 -8.18 5.37 -9.03
N VAL A 6 -9.28 5.01 -9.69
CA VAL A 6 -9.84 3.66 -9.64
C VAL A 6 -8.97 2.71 -10.46
N VAL A 7 -8.52 1.62 -9.83
CA VAL A 7 -7.87 0.49 -10.47
C VAL A 7 -8.76 -0.72 -10.25
N VAL A 8 -9.34 -1.22 -11.35
CA VAL A 8 -10.37 -2.28 -11.38
C VAL A 8 -11.67 -1.86 -10.68
N ASP A 9 -11.67 -1.73 -9.36
CA ASP A 9 -12.86 -1.57 -8.52
C ASP A 9 -12.64 -0.68 -7.29
N ARG A 10 -11.39 -0.25 -7.03
CA ARG A 10 -11.01 0.48 -5.83
C ARG A 10 -10.05 1.61 -6.15
N VAL A 11 -10.05 2.64 -5.31
CA VAL A 11 -9.11 3.73 -5.45
C VAL A 11 -7.74 3.32 -4.90
N VAL A 12 -6.71 3.59 -5.70
CA VAL A 12 -5.30 3.41 -5.37
C VAL A 12 -4.65 4.78 -5.34
N LEU A 13 -3.96 5.11 -4.24
CA LEU A 13 -3.14 6.31 -4.13
C LEU A 13 -1.66 5.92 -4.23
N SER A 14 -0.87 6.64 -5.03
CA SER A 14 0.58 6.51 -5.05
C SER A 14 1.30 7.82 -4.77
N ILE A 15 2.35 7.72 -3.95
CA ILE A 15 3.23 8.83 -3.58
C ILE A 15 4.64 8.50 -4.07
N ASP A 16 5.17 9.35 -4.95
CA ASP A 16 6.58 9.41 -5.28
C ASP A 16 7.32 10.18 -4.17
N HIS A 17 8.26 9.49 -3.52
CA HIS A 17 9.09 10.04 -2.44
C HIS A 17 10.42 10.60 -2.96
N GLY A 18 10.65 10.53 -4.28
CA GLY A 18 11.92 10.81 -4.90
C GLY A 18 12.88 9.62 -4.83
N SER A 19 14.04 9.79 -5.48
CA SER A 19 15.09 8.75 -5.54
C SER A 19 14.61 7.39 -6.06
N GLY A 20 13.52 7.36 -6.83
CA GLY A 20 12.94 6.14 -7.39
C GLY A 20 12.02 5.37 -6.43
N TYR A 21 11.76 5.86 -5.22
CA TYR A 21 10.83 5.23 -4.28
C TYR A 21 9.39 5.69 -4.52
N VAL A 22 8.48 4.73 -4.68
CA VAL A 22 7.04 5.00 -4.80
C VAL A 22 6.30 4.09 -3.83
N SER A 23 5.50 4.67 -2.94
CA SER A 23 4.53 3.91 -2.13
C SER A 23 3.15 3.93 -2.78
N SER A 24 2.44 2.81 -2.72
CA SER A 24 1.04 2.69 -3.14
C SER A 24 0.17 2.17 -2.01
N PHE A 25 -1.05 2.69 -1.91
CA PHE A 25 -2.01 2.40 -0.85
C PHE A 25 -3.38 2.07 -1.45
N GLU A 26 -3.98 0.97 -1.01
CA GLU A 26 -5.35 0.57 -1.39
C GLU A 26 -6.00 -0.26 -0.27
N PRO A 27 -7.34 -0.39 -0.23
CA PRO A 27 -8.29 0.52 -0.86
C PRO A 27 -8.41 1.82 -0.02
N VAL A 28 -8.35 2.99 -0.65
CA VAL A 28 -8.38 4.27 0.09
C VAL A 28 -9.15 5.35 -0.65
N SER A 29 -9.79 6.28 0.06
CA SER A 29 -10.23 7.56 -0.51
C SER A 29 -9.26 8.68 -0.15
N SER A 30 -9.02 9.57 -1.10
CA SER A 30 -8.07 10.69 -0.98
C SER A 30 -8.60 11.90 -1.73
N GLU A 31 -8.46 13.08 -1.12
CA GLU A 31 -8.75 14.36 -1.77
C GLU A 31 -7.55 14.91 -2.55
N LEU A 32 -6.36 14.30 -2.41
CA LEU A 32 -5.16 14.72 -3.14
C LEU A 32 -5.30 14.53 -4.64
N GLU A 33 -4.82 15.50 -5.40
CA GLU A 33 -4.72 15.49 -6.85
C GLU A 33 -3.28 15.17 -7.31
N ILE A 34 -3.14 14.78 -8.59
CA ILE A 34 -1.83 14.52 -9.18
C ILE A 34 -0.99 15.80 -9.17
N GLY A 35 0.21 15.70 -8.60
CA GLY A 35 1.13 16.83 -8.45
C GLY A 35 1.14 17.46 -7.06
N ASP A 36 0.19 17.14 -6.19
CA ASP A 36 0.16 17.68 -4.82
C ASP A 36 1.43 17.29 -4.04
N ALA A 37 2.01 18.27 -3.36
CA ALA A 37 3.10 18.04 -2.43
C ALA A 37 2.54 17.53 -1.10
N VAL A 38 3.16 16.49 -0.55
CA VAL A 38 2.74 15.88 0.72
C VAL A 38 3.91 15.88 1.70
N GLY A 39 3.63 16.23 2.94
CA GLY A 39 4.60 16.24 4.04
C GLY A 39 4.58 14.95 4.86
N ALA A 40 5.70 14.66 5.52
CA ALA A 40 5.72 13.60 6.53
C ALA A 40 4.77 13.93 7.69
N GLY A 41 3.91 12.97 8.07
CA GLY A 41 2.90 13.13 9.13
C GLY A 41 1.57 13.72 8.65
N GLU A 42 1.46 14.09 7.38
CA GLU A 42 0.21 14.52 6.78
C GLU A 42 -0.75 13.34 6.56
N VAL A 43 -2.05 13.57 6.76
CA VAL A 43 -3.09 12.59 6.43
C VAL A 43 -3.34 12.69 4.92
N ILE A 44 -2.94 11.65 4.20
CA ILE A 44 -3.02 11.59 2.74
C ILE A 44 -4.27 10.89 2.21
N ALA A 45 -4.91 10.05 3.03
CA ALA A 45 -6.05 9.24 2.63
C ALA A 45 -6.76 8.62 3.84
N GLN A 46 -7.98 8.11 3.62
CA GLN A 46 -8.76 7.33 4.57
C GLN A 46 -8.93 5.90 4.04
N LEU A 47 -8.84 4.91 4.93
CA LEU A 47 -9.01 3.51 4.58
C LEU A 47 -10.46 3.22 4.21
N GLU A 48 -10.67 2.55 3.08
CA GLU A 48 -11.99 2.09 2.66
C GLU A 48 -12.13 0.57 2.82
N SER A 49 -13.32 0.08 2.54
CA SER A 49 -13.63 -1.35 2.49
C SER A 49 -13.89 -1.77 1.05
N TYR A 50 -13.67 -3.04 0.73
CA TYR A 50 -14.06 -3.59 -0.56
C TYR A 50 -15.59 -3.66 -0.62
N GLU A 51 -16.21 -2.88 -1.50
CA GLU A 51 -17.68 -2.74 -1.62
C GLU A 51 -18.39 -4.06 -1.96
N ASP A 52 -17.72 -4.95 -2.70
CA ASP A 52 -18.26 -6.25 -3.13
C ASP A 52 -17.88 -7.42 -2.21
N GLY A 53 -17.13 -7.15 -1.13
CA GLY A 53 -16.61 -8.18 -0.22
C GLY A 53 -15.49 -9.04 -0.80
N SER A 54 -14.87 -8.66 -1.93
CA SER A 54 -13.75 -9.39 -2.56
C SER A 54 -12.42 -9.28 -1.81
N GLY A 55 -12.36 -8.46 -0.75
CA GLY A 55 -11.19 -8.34 0.11
C GLY A 55 -10.80 -9.67 0.75
N HIS A 56 -9.50 -9.92 0.89
CA HIS A 56 -8.98 -11.13 1.52
C HIS A 56 -8.91 -11.03 3.05
N CYS A 57 -9.20 -9.85 3.61
CA CYS A 57 -9.21 -9.59 5.04
C CYS A 57 -10.64 -9.64 5.57
N ASP A 58 -10.84 -10.24 6.75
CA ASP A 58 -12.13 -10.27 7.43
C ASP A 58 -12.57 -8.89 7.94
N GLN A 59 -11.62 -7.96 8.08
CA GLN A 59 -11.82 -6.56 8.48
C GLN A 59 -11.10 -5.64 7.48
N PRO A 60 -11.48 -4.36 7.37
CA PRO A 60 -10.78 -3.42 6.50
C PRO A 60 -9.29 -3.38 6.83
N CYS A 61 -8.45 -3.60 5.83
CA CYS A 61 -7.00 -3.66 5.97
C CYS A 61 -6.35 -2.80 4.90
N LEU A 62 -5.30 -2.07 5.28
CA LEU A 62 -4.52 -1.28 4.34
C LEU A 62 -3.54 -2.20 3.61
N HIS A 63 -3.59 -2.20 2.29
CA HIS A 63 -2.56 -2.78 1.45
C HIS A 63 -1.54 -1.70 1.12
N TRP A 64 -0.30 -1.96 1.50
CA TRP A 64 0.82 -1.07 1.24
C TRP A 64 1.87 -1.76 0.39
N GLY A 65 2.12 -1.20 -0.79
CA GLY A 65 3.19 -1.62 -1.69
C GLY A 65 4.28 -0.54 -1.78
N VAL A 66 5.52 -0.98 -1.99
CA VAL A 66 6.64 -0.07 -2.27
C VAL A 66 7.37 -0.55 -3.51
N ARG A 67 7.63 0.37 -4.44
CA ARG A 67 8.53 0.18 -5.56
C ARG A 67 9.80 1.02 -5.38
N HIS A 68 10.92 0.49 -5.84
CA HIS A 68 12.19 1.20 -5.96
C HIS A 68 12.72 1.02 -7.37
N HIS A 69 12.88 2.13 -8.11
CA HIS A 69 13.23 2.13 -9.53
C HIS A 69 12.32 1.23 -10.39
N GLY A 70 11.01 1.24 -10.09
CA GLY A 70 9.99 0.48 -10.81
C GLY A 70 9.77 -0.95 -10.33
N GLU A 71 10.70 -1.52 -9.55
CA GLU A 71 10.62 -2.88 -9.04
C GLU A 71 9.99 -2.92 -7.65
N TYR A 72 9.14 -3.91 -7.38
CA TYR A 72 8.58 -4.10 -6.06
C TYR A 72 9.64 -4.58 -5.06
N ILE A 73 9.64 -3.96 -3.88
CA ILE A 73 10.50 -4.32 -2.76
C ILE A 73 9.65 -4.64 -1.53
N ASN A 74 10.25 -5.27 -0.51
CA ASN A 74 9.61 -5.48 0.78
C ASN A 74 9.34 -4.11 1.46
N PRO A 75 8.07 -3.69 1.67
CA PRO A 75 7.73 -2.41 2.30
C PRO A 75 8.28 -2.25 3.71
N LEU A 76 8.47 -3.36 4.43
CA LEU A 76 8.96 -3.33 5.81
C LEU A 76 10.39 -2.76 5.93
N LEU A 77 11.16 -2.76 4.83
CA LEU A 77 12.44 -2.06 4.73
C LEU A 77 12.32 -0.57 5.04
N MET A 78 11.17 0.05 4.78
CA MET A 78 10.96 1.50 4.98
C MET A 78 10.72 1.85 6.46
N ILE A 79 10.34 0.89 7.29
CA ILE A 79 10.06 1.08 8.72
C ILE A 79 11.07 0.37 9.63
N GLY A 80 12.17 -0.12 9.06
CA GLY A 80 13.22 -0.80 9.82
C GLY A 80 12.82 -2.15 10.41
N ALA A 81 11.70 -2.73 9.96
CA ALA A 81 11.23 -4.04 10.39
C ALA A 81 11.78 -5.10 9.42
N LEU A 82 12.79 -5.85 9.84
CA LEU A 82 13.31 -6.98 9.06
C LEU A 82 13.17 -8.25 9.89
N GLU A 83 12.07 -8.96 9.64
CA GLU A 83 11.94 -10.35 10.05
C GLU A 83 12.29 -11.23 8.84
N PRO A 84 13.12 -12.28 9.00
CA PRO A 84 13.34 -13.25 7.93
C PRO A 84 12.01 -13.85 7.47
N SER A 85 11.83 -14.06 6.16
CA SER A 85 10.67 -14.82 5.68
C SER A 85 10.74 -16.24 6.23
N VAL A 86 9.76 -16.62 7.06
CA VAL A 86 9.63 -17.98 7.58
C VAL A 86 8.61 -18.72 6.71
N LEU A 87 9.07 -19.71 5.96
CA LEU A 87 8.18 -20.67 5.31
C LEU A 87 7.72 -21.68 6.34
N LEU A 88 6.44 -21.64 6.70
CA LEU A 88 5.86 -22.66 7.57
C LEU A 88 5.72 -23.99 6.81
N PRO A 89 5.80 -25.14 7.51
CA PRO A 89 5.53 -26.44 6.92
C PRO A 89 4.13 -26.47 6.28
N LEU A 90 4.03 -27.05 5.07
CA LEU A 90 2.75 -27.14 4.34
C LEU A 90 1.72 -28.04 5.02
N ASN A 91 2.18 -28.92 5.92
CA ASN A 91 1.34 -29.78 6.74
C ASN A 91 1.62 -29.39 8.20
N GLY A 92 0.70 -28.65 8.83
CA GLY A 92 0.72 -28.47 10.27
C GLY A 92 0.70 -29.85 10.92
N GLY A 93 1.79 -30.23 11.57
CA GLY A 93 1.83 -31.44 12.37
C GLY A 93 1.11 -31.18 13.68
N GLU A 94 -0.09 -31.72 13.82
CA GLU A 94 -0.55 -32.57 14.93
C GLU A 94 -1.42 -33.69 14.36
#